data_AF-A0A953SZE4-F1
#
_entry.id   AF-A0A953SZE4-F1
#
_cell.length_a   1.000
_cell.length_b   1.000
_cell.length_c   1.000
_cell.angle_alpha   90.00
_cell.angle_beta   90.00
_cell.angle_gamma   90.00
#
_symmetry.space_group_name_H-M   'P 1'
#
loop_
_entity.id
_entity.type
_entity.pdbx_description
1 polymer ?
#
loop_
_entity_poly.entity_id
_entity_poly.type
_entity_poly.pdbx_seq_one_letter_code
_entity_poly.pdbx_strand_id
1 'polypeptide(L)'
;MLSKKKIINTLFVLSFPWYGYGAYNLAHKGFAIGIFTCAIPFVLILGIYMLDLLYRKSMTPLVNGKFYLVMGALTSLSISVLVGLHNKSPLINNANGALLIVLFYAPFLSSVVVQVYNRADPKFNMAWLVTQGFISYLVFNLMGMALGIKNGLHSFPGRASPPFAFGIYDAAHLLAIFNLILLSYLREFRKDPMRWFALAGLYVISLGIILSINSRLSFMIFIVFTALFISQAMRALRGLFAISLFTMPIMMSFALLIYEILSLPLFAAIMERVDKADVTTFNGRTYIWTSAADWLTDDRRGLIFGNGYNGQYHLRILRWVAKLWGETGDFRLHMHSAFLEILVNQGVVGILLMYGMYWTGYKFYQRQYLSNGSMAPLYAGFVYMMFVWQIDIVAYAFYSGSAFVFILMGPVVMKRRRDEPHGMLTGSLAK
;
A
#
# COMPACT_ATOMS: atom_id res chain seq x y z
N MET A 1 -29.44 11.59 -16.69
CA MET A 1 -28.03 12.03 -16.84
C MET A 1 -27.23 11.65 -15.59
N LEU A 2 -26.03 11.08 -15.74
CA LEU A 2 -25.12 10.80 -14.61
C LEU A 2 -24.47 12.11 -14.14
N SER A 3 -24.60 12.44 -12.85
CA SER A 3 -23.92 13.62 -12.28
C SER A 3 -22.40 13.44 -12.28
N LYS A 4 -21.62 14.51 -12.46
CA LYS A 4 -20.14 14.47 -12.42
C LYS A 4 -19.58 13.76 -11.18
N LYS A 5 -20.16 14.00 -9.99
CA LYS A 5 -19.74 13.32 -8.75
C LYS A 5 -19.83 11.80 -8.84
N LYS A 6 -20.94 11.28 -9.41
CA LYS A 6 -21.13 9.84 -9.62
C LYS A 6 -20.07 9.28 -10.57
N ILE A 7 -19.75 9.99 -11.67
CA ILE A 7 -18.70 9.58 -12.61
C ILE A 7 -17.34 9.48 -11.90
N ILE A 8 -16.96 10.52 -11.15
CA ILE A 8 -15.69 10.55 -10.41
C ILE A 8 -15.63 9.43 -9.37
N ASN A 9 -16.70 9.22 -8.60
CA ASN A 9 -16.76 8.17 -7.58
C ASN A 9 -16.71 6.77 -8.20
N THR A 10 -17.40 6.55 -9.32
CA THR A 10 -17.37 5.27 -10.04
C THR A 10 -15.98 5.00 -10.63
N LEU A 11 -15.35 5.99 -11.29
CA LEU A 11 -13.97 5.85 -11.78
C LEU A 11 -12.99 5.54 -10.65
N PHE A 12 -13.17 6.17 -9.48
CA PHE A 12 -12.35 5.90 -8.32
C PHE A 12 -12.53 4.47 -7.80
N VAL A 13 -13.76 3.96 -7.68
CA VAL A 13 -14.01 2.56 -7.27
C VAL A 13 -13.45 1.57 -8.29
N LEU A 14 -13.60 1.86 -9.59
CA LEU A 14 -13.07 1.02 -10.67
C LEU A 14 -11.55 1.07 -10.78
N SER A 15 -10.90 2.11 -10.22
CA SER A 15 -9.44 2.22 -10.26
C SER A 15 -8.74 1.07 -9.54
N PHE A 16 -9.36 0.47 -8.52
CA PHE A 16 -8.79 -0.63 -7.74
C PHE A 16 -8.64 -1.92 -8.57
N PRO A 17 -9.72 -2.52 -9.13
CA PRO A 17 -9.59 -3.69 -9.99
C PRO A 17 -8.81 -3.38 -11.28
N TRP A 18 -8.90 -2.15 -11.79
CA TRP A 18 -8.17 -1.76 -12.99
C TRP A 18 -6.66 -1.63 -12.75
N TYR A 19 -6.24 -1.19 -11.57
CA TYR A 19 -4.82 -1.24 -11.17
C TYR A 19 -4.31 -2.68 -11.19
N GLY A 20 -5.12 -3.61 -10.66
CA GLY A 20 -4.83 -5.04 -10.73
C GLY A 20 -4.77 -5.60 -12.16
N TYR A 21 -5.67 -5.16 -13.05
CA TYR A 21 -5.61 -5.50 -14.47
C TYR A 21 -4.34 -4.97 -15.15
N GLY A 22 -3.89 -3.78 -14.76
CA GLY A 22 -2.60 -3.24 -15.17
C GLY A 22 -1.42 -4.07 -14.66
N ALA A 23 -1.48 -4.59 -13.44
CA ALA A 23 -0.51 -5.55 -12.89
C ALA A 23 -0.42 -6.81 -13.76
N TYR A 24 -1.57 -7.35 -14.16
CA TYR A 24 -1.63 -8.50 -15.04
C TYR A 24 -1.00 -8.19 -16.42
N ASN A 25 -1.30 -7.02 -17.01
CA ASN A 25 -0.69 -6.59 -18.26
C ASN A 25 0.82 -6.34 -18.13
N LEU A 26 1.31 -5.91 -16.96
CA LEU A 26 2.74 -5.77 -16.70
C LEU A 26 3.47 -7.11 -16.89
N ALA A 27 2.86 -8.20 -16.40
CA ALA A 27 3.40 -9.55 -16.51
C ALA A 27 3.33 -10.11 -17.94
N HIS A 28 2.22 -9.88 -18.65
CA HIS A 28 1.92 -10.58 -19.90
C HIS A 28 2.21 -9.77 -21.17
N LYS A 29 2.13 -8.44 -21.09
CA LYS A 29 2.28 -7.52 -22.23
C LYS A 29 3.49 -6.60 -22.10
N GLY A 30 4.13 -6.61 -20.94
CA GLY A 30 5.35 -5.85 -20.67
C GLY A 30 5.12 -4.62 -19.80
N PHE A 31 6.23 -4.14 -19.24
CA PHE A 31 6.24 -3.17 -18.16
C PHE A 31 5.53 -1.86 -18.48
N ALA A 32 5.85 -1.21 -19.62
CA ALA A 32 5.25 0.07 -19.98
C ALA A 32 3.72 -0.01 -20.15
N ILE A 33 3.22 -1.05 -20.81
CA ILE A 33 1.78 -1.26 -21.03
C ILE A 33 1.06 -1.48 -19.69
N GLY A 34 1.66 -2.27 -18.80
CA GLY A 34 1.12 -2.50 -17.46
C GLY A 34 1.01 -1.22 -16.63
N ILE A 35 2.10 -0.46 -16.52
CA ILE A 35 2.13 0.82 -15.79
C ILE A 35 1.15 1.83 -16.37
N PHE A 36 1.12 1.99 -17.70
CA PHE A 36 0.14 2.86 -18.35
C PHE A 36 -1.29 2.45 -18.01
N THR A 37 -1.60 1.15 -18.12
CA THR A 37 -2.92 0.60 -17.80
C THR A 37 -3.31 0.92 -16.36
N CYS A 38 -2.41 0.75 -15.39
CA CYS A 38 -2.67 1.06 -13.99
C CYS A 38 -3.08 2.53 -13.77
N ALA A 39 -2.51 3.46 -14.53
CA ALA A 39 -2.73 4.89 -14.35
C ALA A 39 -4.05 5.40 -14.96
N ILE A 40 -4.64 4.70 -15.94
CA ILE A 40 -5.76 5.21 -16.76
C ILE A 40 -6.91 5.79 -15.93
N PRO A 41 -7.53 5.08 -14.97
CA PRO A 41 -8.71 5.60 -14.27
C PRO A 41 -8.38 6.84 -13.44
N PHE A 42 -7.19 6.88 -12.85
CA PHE A 42 -6.73 8.02 -12.07
C PHE A 42 -6.46 9.23 -12.97
N VAL A 43 -5.81 9.03 -14.12
CA VAL A 43 -5.57 10.09 -15.11
C VAL A 43 -6.90 10.61 -15.67
N LEU A 44 -7.91 9.76 -15.89
CA LEU A 44 -9.24 10.20 -16.31
C LEU A 44 -9.93 11.09 -15.26
N ILE A 45 -9.84 10.75 -13.98
CA ILE A 45 -10.34 11.58 -12.88
C ILE A 45 -9.67 12.96 -12.88
N LEU A 46 -8.34 12.99 -13.07
CA LEU A 46 -7.57 14.22 -13.15
C LEU A 46 -7.93 15.04 -14.40
N GLY A 47 -8.09 14.40 -15.55
CA GLY A 47 -8.48 15.04 -16.81
C GLY A 47 -9.86 15.72 -16.71
N ILE A 48 -10.86 15.04 -16.12
CA ILE A 48 -12.18 15.62 -15.87
C ILE A 48 -12.06 16.85 -14.97
N TYR A 49 -11.26 16.77 -13.91
CA TYR A 49 -11.04 17.90 -13.01
C TYR A 49 -10.35 19.08 -13.69
N MET A 50 -9.33 18.82 -14.50
CA MET A 50 -8.61 19.86 -15.26
C MET A 50 -9.53 20.57 -16.25
N LEU A 51 -10.39 19.83 -16.98
CA LEU A 51 -11.40 20.43 -17.85
C LEU A 51 -12.35 21.32 -17.05
N ASP A 52 -12.84 20.86 -15.90
CA ASP A 52 -13.72 21.67 -15.04
C ASP A 52 -13.05 22.96 -14.55
N LEU A 53 -11.75 22.93 -14.24
CA LEU A 53 -10.99 24.12 -13.86
C LEU A 53 -10.87 25.12 -15.02
N LEU A 54 -10.58 24.62 -16.22
CA LEU A 54 -10.51 25.46 -17.43
C LEU A 54 -11.84 26.17 -17.70
N TYR A 55 -12.98 25.46 -17.53
CA TYR A 55 -14.30 26.06 -17.70
C TYR A 55 -14.66 27.09 -16.62
N ARG A 56 -14.25 26.87 -15.35
CA ARG A 56 -14.61 27.74 -14.22
C ARG A 56 -13.76 29.00 -14.09
N LYS A 57 -12.60 29.06 -14.75
CA LYS A 57 -11.64 30.19 -14.75
C LYS A 57 -11.21 30.69 -13.34
N SER A 58 -11.48 29.91 -12.29
CA SER A 58 -11.16 30.28 -10.91
C SER A 58 -10.77 29.03 -10.12
N MET A 59 -9.70 29.16 -9.33
CA MET A 59 -9.21 28.10 -8.46
C MET A 59 -9.11 28.63 -7.04
N THR A 60 -9.89 28.05 -6.12
CA THR A 60 -9.69 28.27 -4.68
C THR A 60 -8.87 27.11 -4.13
N PRO A 61 -7.76 27.35 -3.42
CA PRO A 61 -6.97 26.26 -2.84
C PRO A 61 -7.73 25.57 -1.72
N LEU A 62 -8.13 24.31 -1.97
CA LEU A 62 -8.91 23.46 -1.04
C LEU A 62 -8.05 22.51 -0.19
N VAL A 63 -6.72 22.56 -0.35
CA VAL A 63 -5.73 21.69 0.32
C VAL A 63 -4.90 22.46 1.35
N ASN A 64 -4.47 21.77 2.41
CA ASN A 64 -3.68 22.33 3.52
C ASN A 64 -2.17 22.08 3.32
N GLY A 65 -1.32 22.58 4.22
CA GLY A 65 0.15 22.45 4.09
C GLY A 65 0.68 21.02 4.01
N LYS A 66 -0.07 20.03 4.52
CA LYS A 66 0.30 18.60 4.45
C LYS A 66 0.30 18.08 3.01
N PHE A 67 -0.39 18.76 2.09
CA PHE A 67 -0.33 18.47 0.66
C PHE A 67 1.12 18.48 0.15
N TYR A 68 1.90 19.50 0.54
CA TYR A 68 3.28 19.65 0.10
C TYR A 68 4.22 18.58 0.68
N LEU A 69 3.90 18.05 1.86
CA LEU A 69 4.64 16.91 2.43
C LEU A 69 4.46 15.65 1.59
N VAL A 70 3.22 15.34 1.19
CA VAL A 70 2.92 14.19 0.33
C VAL A 70 3.52 14.39 -1.06
N MET A 71 3.39 15.59 -1.63
CA MET A 71 4.04 15.92 -2.89
C MET A 71 5.56 15.81 -2.79
N GLY A 72 6.17 16.25 -1.68
CA GLY A 72 7.61 16.09 -1.44
C GLY A 72 8.05 14.63 -1.46
N ALA A 73 7.30 13.73 -0.80
CA ALA A 73 7.57 12.28 -0.84
C ALA A 73 7.47 11.72 -2.27
N LEU A 74 6.43 12.10 -3.02
CA LEU A 74 6.25 11.70 -4.42
C LEU A 74 7.30 12.28 -5.37
N THR A 75 7.75 13.51 -5.11
CA THR A 75 8.83 14.18 -5.85
C THR A 75 10.17 13.51 -5.57
N SER A 76 10.47 13.18 -4.32
CA SER A 76 11.64 12.37 -3.96
C SER A 76 11.66 11.04 -4.73
N LEU A 77 10.54 10.32 -4.75
CA LEU A 77 10.42 9.07 -5.52
C LEU A 77 10.58 9.30 -7.03
N SER A 78 10.03 10.38 -7.57
CA SER A 78 10.13 10.73 -8.99
C SER A 78 11.56 11.13 -9.40
N ILE A 79 12.26 11.91 -8.56
CA ILE A 79 13.67 12.25 -8.73
C ILE A 79 14.51 10.98 -8.70
N SER A 80 14.20 10.02 -7.83
CA SER A 80 14.91 8.74 -7.83
C SER A 80 14.82 8.03 -9.19
N VAL A 81 13.67 8.07 -9.89
CA VAL A 81 13.55 7.50 -11.25
C VAL A 81 14.48 8.21 -12.22
N LEU A 82 14.56 9.54 -12.19
CA LEU A 82 15.45 10.32 -13.04
C LEU A 82 16.93 10.00 -12.77
N VAL A 83 17.32 9.88 -11.50
CA VAL A 83 18.67 9.46 -11.10
C VAL A 83 18.94 8.02 -11.54
N GLY A 84 17.95 7.13 -11.44
CA GLY A 84 18.05 5.75 -11.93
C GLY A 84 18.27 5.68 -13.45
N LEU A 85 17.61 6.54 -14.24
CA LEU A 85 17.83 6.67 -15.67
C LEU A 85 19.25 7.17 -15.98
N HIS A 86 19.71 8.18 -15.24
CA HIS A 86 21.09 8.68 -15.36
C HIS A 86 22.11 7.57 -15.05
N ASN A 87 21.85 6.77 -14.03
CA ASN A 87 22.68 5.64 -13.61
C ASN A 87 22.49 4.39 -14.47
N LYS A 88 21.73 4.47 -15.59
CA LYS A 88 21.47 3.36 -16.53
C LYS A 88 20.91 2.11 -15.85
N SER A 89 19.96 2.31 -14.93
CA SER A 89 19.26 1.23 -14.23
C SER A 89 18.68 0.23 -15.24
N PRO A 90 18.92 -1.09 -15.07
CA PRO A 90 18.57 -2.10 -16.07
C PRO A 90 17.06 -2.32 -16.24
N LEU A 91 16.24 -1.78 -15.33
CA LEU A 91 14.79 -1.98 -15.34
C LEU A 91 14.00 -0.79 -15.92
N ILE A 92 14.65 0.37 -16.10
CA ILE A 92 13.97 1.58 -16.55
C ILE A 92 14.61 2.21 -17.77
N ASN A 93 13.77 2.75 -18.64
CA ASN A 93 14.09 3.57 -19.80
C ASN A 93 13.22 4.83 -19.78
N ASN A 94 13.46 5.77 -20.70
CA ASN A 94 12.76 7.06 -20.69
C ASN A 94 11.22 6.91 -20.74
N ALA A 95 10.71 5.95 -21.50
CA ALA A 95 9.27 5.75 -21.66
C ALA A 95 8.64 5.20 -20.38
N ASN A 96 9.18 4.11 -19.81
CA ASN A 96 8.60 3.55 -18.60
C ASN A 96 8.89 4.39 -17.35
N GLY A 97 10.00 5.12 -17.31
CA GLY A 97 10.34 6.07 -16.25
C GLY A 97 9.34 7.22 -16.19
N ALA A 98 8.98 7.81 -17.34
CA ALA A 98 7.94 8.83 -17.42
C ALA A 98 6.58 8.30 -16.95
N LEU A 99 6.21 7.08 -17.37
CA LEU A 99 4.96 6.45 -16.94
C LEU A 99 4.94 6.15 -15.43
N LEU A 100 6.06 5.73 -14.84
CA LEU A 100 6.18 5.53 -13.39
C LEU A 100 5.96 6.82 -12.62
N ILE A 101 6.57 7.93 -13.07
CA ILE A 101 6.36 9.25 -12.46
C ILE A 101 4.88 9.61 -12.47
N VAL A 102 4.18 9.44 -13.61
CA VAL A 102 2.72 9.67 -13.68
C VAL A 102 1.98 8.76 -12.69
N LEU A 103 2.33 7.48 -12.65
CA LEU A 103 1.69 6.51 -11.76
C LEU A 103 1.88 6.84 -10.28
N PHE A 104 2.99 7.45 -9.88
CA PHE A 104 3.22 7.84 -8.49
C PHE A 104 2.28 8.95 -8.04
N TYR A 105 2.07 9.97 -8.88
CA TYR A 105 1.20 11.10 -8.51
C TYR A 105 -0.29 10.81 -8.68
N ALA A 106 -0.67 10.02 -9.69
CA ALA A 106 -2.06 9.90 -10.10
C ALA A 106 -3.01 9.37 -8.99
N PRO A 107 -2.67 8.31 -8.21
CA PRO A 107 -3.52 7.81 -7.14
C PRO A 107 -3.76 8.85 -6.03
N PHE A 108 -2.71 9.56 -5.60
CA PHE A 108 -2.85 10.62 -4.59
C PHE A 108 -3.73 11.77 -5.09
N LEU A 109 -3.36 12.35 -6.24
CA LEU A 109 -4.04 13.52 -6.77
C LEU A 109 -5.51 13.20 -7.12
N SER A 110 -5.78 12.02 -7.67
CA SER A 110 -7.15 11.60 -7.97
C SER A 110 -7.97 11.45 -6.68
N SER A 111 -7.38 10.92 -5.59
CA SER A 111 -8.05 10.87 -4.30
C SER A 111 -8.34 12.28 -3.75
N VAL A 112 -7.46 13.25 -3.95
CA VAL A 112 -7.72 14.66 -3.60
C VAL A 112 -8.89 15.21 -4.41
N VAL A 113 -8.92 14.95 -5.72
CA VAL A 113 -10.02 15.35 -6.61
C VAL A 113 -11.35 14.75 -6.17
N VAL A 114 -11.39 13.47 -5.78
CA VAL A 114 -12.59 12.83 -5.22
C VAL A 114 -13.09 13.62 -4.01
N GLN A 115 -12.20 14.03 -3.10
CA GLN A 115 -12.59 14.87 -1.96
C GLN A 115 -13.12 16.23 -2.39
N VAL A 116 -12.54 16.85 -3.43
CA VAL A 116 -13.00 18.13 -3.97
C VAL A 116 -14.43 18.03 -4.50
N TYR A 117 -14.73 17.03 -5.33
CA TYR A 117 -16.08 16.85 -5.92
C TYR A 117 -17.14 16.51 -4.87
N ASN A 118 -16.77 15.76 -3.85
CA ASN A 118 -17.70 15.35 -2.80
C ASN A 118 -17.71 16.29 -1.59
N ARG A 119 -16.89 17.35 -1.59
CA ARG A 119 -16.72 18.26 -0.45
C ARG A 119 -18.06 18.73 0.12
N ALA A 120 -19.01 19.08 -0.75
CA ALA A 120 -20.33 19.61 -0.38
C ALA A 120 -21.41 18.56 -0.06
N ASP A 121 -21.07 17.27 -0.10
CA ASP A 121 -22.02 16.20 0.20
C ASP A 121 -21.81 15.70 1.64
N PRO A 122 -22.73 16.00 2.57
CA PRO A 122 -22.61 15.53 3.96
C PRO A 122 -22.78 14.00 4.10
N LYS A 123 -23.33 13.32 3.09
CA LYS A 123 -23.51 11.87 3.06
C LYS A 123 -22.29 11.14 2.50
N PHE A 124 -21.32 11.86 1.93
CA PHE A 124 -20.14 11.25 1.36
C PHE A 124 -19.27 10.60 2.46
N ASN A 125 -18.87 9.36 2.23
CA ASN A 125 -17.97 8.63 3.11
C ASN A 125 -16.84 8.01 2.28
N MET A 126 -15.63 8.57 2.41
CA MET A 126 -14.45 8.07 1.70
C MET A 126 -14.04 6.67 2.18
N ALA A 127 -14.19 6.35 3.47
CA ALA A 127 -13.89 5.01 3.97
C ALA A 127 -14.76 3.97 3.29
N TRP A 128 -16.05 4.28 3.09
CA TRP A 128 -16.94 3.39 2.35
C TRP A 128 -16.58 3.32 0.87
N LEU A 129 -16.23 4.44 0.22
CA LEU A 129 -15.80 4.44 -1.18
C LEU A 129 -14.54 3.59 -1.40
N VAL A 130 -13.56 3.68 -0.50
CA VAL A 130 -12.35 2.83 -0.51
C VAL A 130 -12.72 1.36 -0.27
N THR A 131 -13.65 1.08 0.66
CA THR A 131 -14.16 -0.27 0.91
C THR A 131 -14.81 -0.86 -0.35
N GLN A 132 -15.60 -0.07 -1.07
CA GLN A 132 -16.17 -0.48 -2.36
C GLN A 132 -15.10 -0.78 -3.41
N GLY A 133 -14.00 -0.02 -3.43
CA GLY A 133 -12.83 -0.29 -4.26
C GLY A 133 -12.17 -1.64 -3.93
N PHE A 134 -12.02 -1.98 -2.65
CA PHE A 134 -11.51 -3.30 -2.27
C PHE A 134 -12.49 -4.44 -2.60
N ILE A 135 -13.80 -4.21 -2.42
CA ILE A 135 -14.83 -5.19 -2.81
C ILE A 135 -14.74 -5.45 -4.32
N SER A 136 -14.67 -4.40 -5.14
CA SER A 136 -14.57 -4.56 -6.59
C SER A 136 -13.26 -5.25 -7.00
N TYR A 137 -12.14 -4.93 -6.34
CA TYR A 137 -10.86 -5.62 -6.53
C TYR A 137 -10.92 -7.11 -6.20
N LEU A 138 -11.52 -7.48 -5.06
CA LEU A 138 -11.67 -8.88 -4.65
C LEU A 138 -12.57 -9.64 -5.62
N VAL A 139 -13.74 -9.09 -5.97
CA VAL A 139 -14.66 -9.71 -6.93
C VAL A 139 -13.98 -9.92 -8.28
N PHE A 140 -13.24 -8.93 -8.77
CA PHE A 140 -12.53 -9.05 -10.05
C PHE A 140 -11.46 -10.15 -10.03
N ASN A 141 -10.71 -10.28 -8.93
CA ASN A 141 -9.77 -11.39 -8.74
C ASN A 141 -10.47 -12.76 -8.63
N LEU A 142 -11.58 -12.85 -7.89
CA LEU A 142 -12.38 -14.08 -7.80
C LEU A 142 -12.90 -14.50 -9.17
N MET A 143 -13.41 -13.56 -9.98
CA MET A 143 -13.83 -13.82 -11.35
C MET A 143 -12.66 -14.31 -12.22
N GLY A 144 -11.49 -13.67 -12.12
CA GLY A 144 -10.30 -14.10 -12.84
C GLY A 144 -9.87 -15.53 -12.48
N MET A 145 -9.88 -15.86 -11.19
CA MET A 145 -9.58 -17.22 -10.72
C MET A 145 -10.61 -18.24 -11.19
N ALA A 146 -11.91 -17.90 -11.15
CA ALA A 146 -12.98 -18.76 -11.63
C ALA A 146 -12.89 -19.03 -13.15
N LEU A 147 -12.38 -18.07 -13.91
CA LEU A 147 -12.10 -18.21 -15.34
C LEU A 147 -10.76 -18.91 -15.65
N GLY A 148 -10.02 -19.36 -14.63
CA GLY A 148 -8.73 -20.04 -14.81
C GLY A 148 -7.57 -19.12 -15.19
N ILE A 149 -7.72 -17.80 -15.05
CA ILE A 149 -6.65 -16.84 -15.30
C ILE A 149 -5.61 -16.97 -14.18
N LYS A 150 -4.33 -17.03 -14.56
CA LYS A 150 -3.21 -17.21 -13.62
C LYS A 150 -2.45 -15.90 -13.41
N ASN A 151 -1.88 -15.71 -12.22
CA ASN A 151 -0.93 -14.62 -11.97
C ASN A 151 0.39 -14.91 -12.71
N GLY A 152 0.81 -13.99 -13.57
CA GLY A 152 2.03 -14.13 -14.38
C GLY A 152 3.32 -13.61 -13.73
N LEU A 153 3.25 -12.95 -12.57
CA LEU A 153 4.43 -12.36 -11.92
C LEU A 153 5.05 -13.29 -10.89
N HIS A 154 4.24 -13.79 -9.98
CA HIS A 154 4.73 -14.55 -8.83
C HIS A 154 3.63 -15.50 -8.37
N SER A 155 3.79 -16.79 -8.63
CA SER A 155 2.85 -17.85 -8.24
C SER A 155 3.60 -19.10 -7.80
N PHE A 156 3.03 -19.83 -6.84
CA PHE A 156 3.55 -21.11 -6.39
C PHE A 156 2.50 -22.20 -6.54
N PRO A 157 2.88 -23.42 -6.98
CA PRO A 157 1.98 -24.56 -7.00
C PRO A 157 1.34 -24.79 -5.62
N GLY A 158 0.04 -25.09 -5.59
CA GLY A 158 -0.70 -25.37 -4.35
C GLY A 158 -1.14 -24.14 -3.55
N ARG A 159 -0.81 -22.92 -4.00
CA ARG A 159 -1.22 -21.67 -3.32
C ARG A 159 -2.22 -20.88 -4.15
N ALA A 160 -3.15 -20.20 -3.48
CA ALA A 160 -4.00 -19.22 -4.16
C ALA A 160 -3.13 -18.14 -4.78
N SER A 161 -3.43 -17.80 -6.03
CA SER A 161 -2.65 -16.85 -6.81
C SER A 161 -3.59 -15.90 -7.56
N PRO A 162 -4.07 -14.83 -6.89
CA PRO A 162 -4.99 -13.88 -7.49
C PRO A 162 -4.37 -13.27 -8.76
N PRO A 163 -5.03 -13.38 -9.94
CA PRO A 163 -4.40 -13.06 -11.23
C PRO A 163 -4.11 -11.58 -11.42
N PHE A 164 -4.85 -10.71 -10.73
CA PHE A 164 -4.77 -9.25 -10.85
C PHE A 164 -4.05 -8.62 -9.65
N ALA A 165 -3.12 -9.33 -9.02
CA ALA A 165 -2.26 -8.81 -7.96
C ALA A 165 -0.81 -8.68 -8.43
N PHE A 166 -0.05 -7.75 -7.85
CA PHE A 166 1.40 -7.63 -8.07
C PHE A 166 2.17 -8.71 -7.29
N GLY A 167 1.82 -9.97 -7.55
CA GLY A 167 2.28 -11.16 -6.84
C GLY A 167 1.44 -11.53 -5.62
N ILE A 168 1.66 -12.75 -5.11
CA ILE A 168 0.87 -13.30 -4.00
C ILE A 168 1.01 -12.48 -2.70
N TYR A 169 2.18 -11.90 -2.43
CA TYR A 169 2.41 -11.14 -1.19
C TYR A 169 1.69 -9.79 -1.20
N ASP A 170 1.66 -9.10 -2.35
CA ASP A 170 0.85 -7.88 -2.56
C ASP A 170 -0.63 -8.18 -2.29
N ALA A 171 -1.14 -9.30 -2.84
CA ALA A 171 -2.52 -9.74 -2.59
C ALA A 171 -2.78 -9.98 -1.09
N ALA A 172 -1.91 -10.74 -0.40
CA ALA A 172 -2.10 -11.05 1.02
C ALA A 172 -2.15 -9.77 1.88
N HIS A 173 -1.29 -8.79 1.60
CA HIS A 173 -1.28 -7.52 2.33
C HIS A 173 -2.53 -6.68 2.04
N LEU A 174 -2.94 -6.55 0.77
CA LEU A 174 -4.17 -5.81 0.42
C LEU A 174 -5.42 -6.44 1.05
N LEU A 175 -5.51 -7.78 1.04
CA LEU A 175 -6.62 -8.50 1.65
C LEU A 175 -6.60 -8.40 3.18
N ALA A 176 -5.42 -8.41 3.81
CA ALA A 176 -5.30 -8.16 5.25
C ALA A 176 -5.80 -6.75 5.63
N ILE A 177 -5.41 -5.73 4.85
CA ILE A 177 -5.91 -4.35 5.01
C ILE A 177 -7.43 -4.32 4.85
N PHE A 178 -7.96 -4.97 3.81
CA PHE A 178 -9.39 -5.01 3.55
C PHE A 178 -10.14 -5.65 4.72
N ASN A 179 -9.68 -6.79 5.23
CA ASN A 179 -10.26 -7.44 6.40
C ASN A 179 -10.22 -6.55 7.64
N LEU A 180 -9.11 -5.84 7.89
CA LEU A 180 -9.01 -4.89 9.01
C LEU A 180 -10.00 -3.72 8.87
N ILE A 181 -10.26 -3.24 7.65
CA ILE A 181 -11.30 -2.23 7.39
C ILE A 181 -12.68 -2.83 7.67
N LEU A 182 -12.96 -4.04 7.18
CA LEU A 182 -14.24 -4.73 7.39
C LEU A 182 -14.57 -4.96 8.87
N LEU A 183 -13.58 -5.22 9.74
CA LEU A 183 -13.79 -5.35 11.19
C LEU A 183 -14.53 -4.17 11.80
N SER A 184 -14.36 -2.96 11.27
CA SER A 184 -15.05 -1.76 11.77
C SER A 184 -16.53 -1.77 11.41
N TYR A 185 -16.89 -2.31 10.24
CA TYR A 185 -18.28 -2.42 9.78
C TYR A 185 -19.01 -3.63 10.38
N LEU A 186 -18.29 -4.68 10.77
CA LEU A 186 -18.85 -5.88 11.42
C LEU A 186 -19.35 -5.65 12.85
N ARG A 187 -19.27 -4.42 13.38
CA ARG A 187 -19.82 -4.06 14.70
C ARG A 187 -21.32 -3.71 14.66
N GLU A 188 -21.91 -3.58 13.47
CA GLU A 188 -23.24 -2.99 13.28
C GLU A 188 -24.37 -4.01 13.00
N PHE A 189 -24.26 -5.26 13.48
CA PHE A 189 -25.23 -6.34 13.18
C PHE A 189 -26.70 -5.94 13.42
N ARG A 190 -26.98 -5.20 14.51
CA ARG A 190 -28.35 -4.80 14.88
C ARG A 190 -29.00 -3.80 13.92
N LYS A 191 -28.23 -3.05 13.13
CA LYS A 191 -28.76 -2.00 12.24
C LYS A 191 -29.16 -2.53 10.87
N ASP A 192 -28.34 -3.41 10.30
CA ASP A 192 -28.55 -3.98 8.96
C ASP A 192 -27.95 -5.41 8.88
N PRO A 193 -28.72 -6.44 9.26
CA PRO A 193 -28.25 -7.81 9.29
C PRO A 193 -27.81 -8.34 7.92
N MET A 194 -28.51 -7.95 6.84
CA MET A 194 -28.19 -8.42 5.49
C MET A 194 -26.85 -7.87 5.01
N ARG A 195 -26.62 -6.56 5.20
CA ARG A 195 -25.31 -5.97 4.93
C ARG A 195 -24.23 -6.60 5.80
N TRP A 196 -24.53 -6.87 7.07
CA TRP A 196 -23.59 -7.54 7.96
C TRP A 196 -23.18 -8.92 7.44
N PHE A 197 -24.14 -9.77 7.05
CA PHE A 197 -23.85 -11.10 6.50
C PHE A 197 -23.04 -11.02 5.20
N ALA A 198 -23.36 -10.07 4.32
CA ALA A 198 -22.59 -9.85 3.10
C ALA A 198 -21.13 -9.46 3.40
N LEU A 199 -20.90 -8.52 4.33
CA LEU A 199 -19.55 -8.11 4.74
C LEU A 199 -18.80 -9.21 5.49
N ALA A 200 -19.49 -10.02 6.29
CA ALA A 200 -18.91 -11.16 6.99
C ALA A 200 -18.50 -12.25 5.99
N GLY A 201 -19.32 -12.53 4.98
CA GLY A 201 -18.97 -13.43 3.88
C GLY A 201 -17.71 -12.96 3.14
N LEU A 202 -17.64 -11.67 2.80
CA LEU A 202 -16.45 -11.08 2.17
C LEU A 202 -15.20 -11.19 3.06
N TYR A 203 -15.35 -10.97 4.38
CA TYR A 203 -14.26 -11.14 5.34
C TYR A 203 -13.73 -12.58 5.36
N VAL A 204 -14.63 -13.57 5.42
CA VAL A 204 -14.27 -14.99 5.44
C VAL A 204 -13.62 -15.43 4.13
N ILE A 205 -14.17 -15.01 2.98
CA ILE A 205 -13.58 -15.30 1.66
C ILE A 205 -12.18 -14.70 1.56
N SER A 206 -12.03 -13.43 1.92
CA SER A 206 -10.74 -12.74 1.91
C SER A 206 -9.73 -13.42 2.83
N LEU A 207 -10.16 -13.83 4.03
CA LEU A 207 -9.32 -14.57 4.97
C LEU A 207 -8.89 -15.93 4.40
N GLY A 208 -9.81 -16.68 3.78
CA GLY A 208 -9.51 -17.97 3.13
C GLY A 208 -8.45 -17.83 2.03
N ILE A 209 -8.51 -16.75 1.23
CA ILE A 209 -7.49 -16.46 0.22
C ILE A 209 -6.14 -16.14 0.87
N ILE A 210 -6.10 -15.32 1.93
CA ILE A 210 -4.85 -15.01 2.65
C ILE A 210 -4.18 -16.29 3.19
N LEU A 211 -4.99 -17.18 3.78
CA LEU A 211 -4.52 -18.48 4.28
C LEU A 211 -3.98 -19.36 3.15
N SER A 212 -4.68 -19.42 2.01
CA SER A 212 -4.25 -20.19 0.84
C SER A 212 -3.02 -19.60 0.13
N ILE A 213 -2.80 -18.29 0.19
CA ILE A 213 -1.55 -17.64 -0.26
C ILE A 213 -0.38 -18.04 0.64
N ASN A 214 -0.64 -18.31 1.92
CA ASN A 214 0.37 -18.75 2.88
C ASN A 214 1.51 -17.72 3.05
N SER A 215 1.13 -16.44 3.27
CA SER A 215 2.06 -15.37 3.64
C SER A 215 2.12 -15.20 5.16
N ARG A 216 3.09 -15.88 5.79
CA ARG A 216 3.18 -16.00 7.26
C ARG A 216 3.35 -14.67 7.98
N LEU A 217 4.28 -13.84 7.52
CA LEU A 217 4.58 -12.56 8.14
C LEU A 217 3.38 -11.61 8.03
N SER A 218 2.77 -11.53 6.84
CA SER A 218 1.57 -10.72 6.60
C SER A 218 0.41 -11.17 7.50
N PHE A 219 0.24 -12.49 7.66
CA PHE A 219 -0.81 -13.10 8.48
C PHE A 219 -0.60 -12.89 9.98
N MET A 220 0.63 -13.06 10.49
CA MET A 220 0.98 -12.80 11.88
C MET A 220 0.67 -11.34 12.27
N ILE A 221 1.09 -10.39 11.44
CA ILE A 221 0.85 -8.95 11.67
C ILE A 221 -0.66 -8.66 11.61
N PHE A 222 -1.36 -9.28 10.67
CA PHE A 222 -2.81 -9.18 10.57
C PHE A 222 -3.51 -9.69 11.84
N ILE A 223 -3.11 -10.84 12.39
CA ILE A 223 -3.67 -11.39 13.64
C ILE A 223 -3.42 -10.44 14.81
N VAL A 224 -2.19 -9.95 14.97
CA VAL A 224 -1.84 -9.02 16.05
C VAL A 224 -2.72 -7.77 15.98
N PHE A 225 -2.86 -7.15 14.81
CA PHE A 225 -3.74 -5.99 14.69
C PHE A 225 -5.20 -6.34 14.89
N THR A 226 -5.67 -7.47 14.36
CA THR A 226 -7.05 -7.93 14.59
C THR A 226 -7.34 -8.05 16.08
N ALA A 227 -6.45 -8.69 16.86
CA ALA A 227 -6.57 -8.81 18.31
C ALA A 227 -6.57 -7.44 19.00
N LEU A 228 -5.67 -6.52 18.63
CA LEU A 228 -5.61 -5.17 19.20
C LEU A 228 -6.86 -4.34 18.90
N PHE A 229 -7.46 -4.49 17.70
CA PHE A 229 -8.67 -3.78 17.31
C PHE A 229 -9.94 -4.35 17.94
N ILE A 230 -10.04 -5.68 18.06
CA ILE A 230 -11.16 -6.37 18.71
C ILE A 230 -11.17 -6.09 20.21
N SER A 231 -10.01 -6.21 20.87
CA SER A 231 -9.84 -5.91 22.31
C SER A 231 -9.93 -4.41 22.66
N GLN A 232 -9.97 -3.54 21.65
CA GLN A 232 -9.91 -2.08 21.81
C GLN A 232 -8.61 -1.54 22.45
N ALA A 233 -7.59 -2.37 22.62
CA ALA A 233 -6.27 -1.95 23.12
C ALA A 233 -5.67 -0.81 22.28
N MET A 234 -6.02 -0.75 20.98
CA MET A 234 -5.66 0.35 20.08
C MET A 234 -6.02 1.75 20.57
N ARG A 235 -7.05 1.89 21.43
CA ARG A 235 -7.43 3.18 22.01
C ARG A 235 -6.44 3.67 23.08
N ALA A 236 -5.77 2.75 23.77
CA ALA A 236 -4.81 3.05 24.83
C ALA A 236 -3.37 3.22 24.30
N LEU A 237 -3.05 2.65 23.13
CA LEU A 237 -1.70 2.67 22.55
C LEU A 237 -1.32 4.05 21.97
N ARG A 238 -0.76 4.92 22.82
CA ARG A 238 -0.29 6.26 22.43
C ARG A 238 1.04 6.26 21.66
N GLY A 239 1.87 5.23 21.85
CA GLY A 239 3.23 5.13 21.29
C GLY A 239 3.33 4.34 19.97
N LEU A 240 2.22 3.99 19.33
CA LEU A 240 2.22 3.04 18.21
C LEU A 240 3.07 3.49 17.01
N PHE A 241 3.06 4.80 16.70
CA PHE A 241 3.91 5.33 15.64
C PHE A 241 5.39 5.15 15.99
N ALA A 242 5.81 5.48 17.22
CA ALA A 242 7.20 5.29 17.64
C ALA A 242 7.60 3.82 17.58
N ILE A 243 6.74 2.89 18.06
CA ILE A 243 6.97 1.44 17.95
C ILE A 243 7.18 1.05 16.49
N SER A 244 6.36 1.59 15.58
CA SER A 244 6.50 1.25 14.17
C SER A 244 7.87 1.66 13.63
N LEU A 245 8.47 2.78 14.02
CA LEU A 245 9.80 3.19 13.53
C LEU A 245 10.91 2.16 13.83
N PHE A 246 10.70 1.33 14.86
CA PHE A 246 11.63 0.28 15.25
C PHE A 246 11.27 -1.09 14.66
N THR A 247 10.32 -1.18 13.71
CA THR A 247 9.91 -2.46 13.14
C THR A 247 11.10 -3.19 12.53
N MET A 248 11.85 -2.56 11.63
CA MET A 248 13.04 -3.22 11.03
C MET A 248 14.09 -3.63 12.06
N PRO A 249 14.54 -2.75 12.98
CA PRO A 249 15.44 -3.15 14.07
C PRO A 249 14.93 -4.33 14.89
N ILE A 250 13.65 -4.30 15.30
CA ILE A 250 13.03 -5.40 16.05
C ILE A 250 13.06 -6.69 15.22
N MET A 251 12.67 -6.63 13.95
CA MET A 251 12.64 -7.81 13.08
C MET A 251 14.06 -8.39 12.87
N MET A 252 15.07 -7.54 12.71
CA MET A 252 16.47 -7.99 12.54
C MET A 252 17.06 -8.54 13.84
N SER A 253 16.79 -7.91 14.99
CA SER A 253 17.32 -8.34 16.29
C SER A 253 16.61 -9.56 16.87
N PHE A 254 15.31 -9.73 16.57
CA PHE A 254 14.49 -10.84 17.07
C PHE A 254 14.16 -11.86 15.98
N ALA A 255 15.00 -11.94 14.93
CA ALA A 255 14.82 -12.84 13.79
C ALA A 255 14.53 -14.29 14.20
N LEU A 256 15.34 -14.81 15.12
CA LEU A 256 15.21 -16.18 15.64
C LEU A 256 13.93 -16.35 16.47
N LEU A 257 13.59 -15.38 17.32
CA LEU A 257 12.33 -15.42 18.08
C LEU A 257 11.11 -15.44 17.15
N ILE A 258 11.13 -14.63 16.09
CA ILE A 258 10.06 -14.59 15.10
C ILE A 258 9.98 -15.93 14.35
N TYR A 259 11.12 -16.52 13.99
CA TYR A 259 11.17 -17.85 13.41
C TYR A 259 10.56 -18.91 14.33
N GLU A 260 10.89 -18.90 15.62
CA GLU A 260 10.30 -19.80 16.62
C GLU A 260 8.78 -19.62 16.73
N ILE A 261 8.31 -18.37 16.80
CA ILE A 261 6.87 -18.06 16.82
C ILE A 261 6.19 -18.61 15.56
N LEU A 262 6.77 -18.37 14.37
CA LEU A 262 6.23 -18.84 13.09
C LEU A 262 6.32 -20.37 12.90
N SER A 263 7.08 -21.05 13.76
CA SER A 263 7.23 -22.50 13.79
C SER A 263 6.33 -23.19 14.82
N LEU A 264 5.60 -22.42 15.65
CA LEU A 264 4.65 -22.97 16.61
C LEU A 264 3.56 -23.82 15.92
N PRO A 265 3.02 -24.86 16.59
CA PRO A 265 2.04 -25.77 16.00
C PRO A 265 0.83 -25.09 15.40
N LEU A 266 0.36 -23.98 15.98
CA LEU A 266 -0.74 -23.19 15.44
C LEU A 266 -0.41 -22.66 14.03
N PHE A 267 0.74 -22.02 13.85
CA PHE A 267 1.14 -21.47 12.56
C PHE A 267 1.55 -22.59 11.59
N ALA A 268 2.21 -23.64 12.07
CA ALA A 268 2.56 -24.79 11.26
C ALA A 268 1.32 -25.56 10.75
N ALA A 269 0.27 -25.68 11.55
CA ALA A 269 -0.98 -26.36 11.18
C ALA A 269 -1.83 -25.54 10.20
N ILE A 270 -1.74 -24.20 10.26
CA ILE A 270 -2.52 -23.30 9.40
C ILE A 270 -1.77 -22.97 8.10
N MET A 271 -0.44 -23.15 8.05
CA MET A 271 0.41 -22.74 6.94
C MET A 271 1.44 -23.84 6.57
N GLU A 272 1.22 -24.52 5.44
CA GLU A 272 2.10 -25.60 4.96
C GLU A 272 3.51 -25.10 4.56
N ARG A 273 4.56 -25.88 4.89
CA ARG A 273 5.99 -25.73 4.54
C ARG A 273 6.71 -24.44 4.94
N VAL A 274 7.73 -24.61 5.80
CA VAL A 274 8.98 -23.84 5.80
C VAL A 274 10.03 -24.84 5.32
N ASP A 275 10.61 -24.64 4.14
CA ASP A 275 11.95 -25.17 3.97
C ASP A 275 12.90 -24.11 4.54
N LYS A 276 13.77 -24.47 5.47
CA LYS A 276 14.75 -23.54 6.05
C LYS A 276 15.69 -22.98 4.96
N ALA A 277 15.77 -23.68 3.83
CA ALA A 277 16.49 -23.32 2.62
C ALA A 277 15.70 -22.44 1.64
N ASP A 278 14.40 -22.19 1.88
CA ASP A 278 13.60 -21.36 0.98
C ASP A 278 14.02 -19.89 1.10
N VAL A 279 14.51 -19.35 -0.01
CA VAL A 279 15.03 -18.00 -0.19
C VAL A 279 13.98 -16.92 0.12
N THR A 280 12.68 -17.28 0.09
CA THR A 280 11.57 -16.40 0.47
C THR A 280 11.27 -16.38 1.98
N THR A 281 11.95 -17.23 2.75
CA THR A 281 11.83 -17.26 4.21
C THR A 281 12.48 -16.05 4.86
N PHE A 282 12.14 -15.83 6.13
CA PHE A 282 12.73 -14.78 6.95
C PHE A 282 14.27 -14.82 6.95
N ASN A 283 14.86 -16.02 6.90
CA ASN A 283 16.31 -16.21 6.83
C ASN A 283 16.90 -15.73 5.49
N GLY A 284 16.22 -15.97 4.36
CA GLY A 284 16.63 -15.43 3.07
C GLY A 284 16.63 -13.89 3.05
N ARG A 285 15.56 -13.27 3.58
CA ARG A 285 15.47 -11.81 3.68
C ARG A 285 16.56 -11.20 4.56
N THR A 286 17.02 -11.89 5.61
CA THR A 286 18.09 -11.38 6.47
C THR A 286 19.42 -11.18 5.75
N TYR A 287 19.77 -12.02 4.76
CA TYR A 287 20.97 -11.81 3.94
C TYR A 287 20.90 -10.51 3.15
N ILE A 288 19.75 -10.24 2.52
CA ILE A 288 19.49 -9.00 1.79
C ILE A 288 19.61 -7.79 2.72
N TRP A 289 18.99 -7.85 3.89
CA TRP A 289 18.99 -6.75 4.85
C TRP A 289 20.38 -6.52 5.46
N THR A 290 21.16 -7.58 5.63
CA THR A 290 22.56 -7.49 6.06
C THR A 290 23.40 -6.78 5.00
N SER A 291 23.24 -7.11 3.72
CA SER A 291 23.96 -6.37 2.65
C SER A 291 23.61 -4.88 2.63
N ALA A 292 22.36 -4.51 2.91
CA ALA A 292 21.98 -3.11 3.06
C ALA A 292 22.60 -2.45 4.30
N ALA A 293 22.74 -3.20 5.41
CA ALA A 293 23.44 -2.72 6.61
C ALA A 293 24.93 -2.51 6.34
N ASP A 294 25.60 -3.42 5.65
CA ASP A 294 27.01 -3.29 5.25
C ASP A 294 27.23 -2.05 4.38
N TRP A 295 26.34 -1.80 3.41
CA TRP A 295 26.38 -0.55 2.64
C TRP A 295 26.22 0.69 3.53
N LEU A 296 25.32 0.65 4.51
CA LEU A 296 25.08 1.76 5.44
C LEU A 296 26.27 2.02 6.37
N THR A 297 27.05 0.99 6.74
CA THR A 297 28.19 1.10 7.64
C THR A 297 29.51 1.36 6.92
N ASP A 298 29.67 0.90 5.69
CA ASP A 298 31.00 0.87 5.06
C ASP A 298 31.09 1.76 3.82
N ASP A 299 30.05 1.81 2.98
CA ASP A 299 30.09 2.50 1.68
C ASP A 299 29.44 3.90 1.74
N ARG A 300 28.18 3.98 2.18
CA ARG A 300 27.39 5.22 2.37
C ARG A 300 27.24 6.12 1.13
N ARG A 301 27.66 5.69 -0.07
CA ARG A 301 27.41 6.46 -1.31
C ARG A 301 25.92 6.74 -1.47
N GLY A 302 25.60 8.01 -1.75
CA GLY A 302 24.22 8.46 -1.90
C GLY A 302 23.38 8.42 -0.63
N LEU A 303 23.95 8.31 0.58
CA LEU A 303 23.17 8.17 1.82
C LEU A 303 22.11 9.27 2.02
N ILE A 304 22.42 10.53 1.69
CA ILE A 304 21.51 11.66 1.95
C ILE A 304 20.35 11.70 0.95
N PHE A 305 20.66 11.64 -0.35
CA PHE A 305 19.70 11.87 -1.45
C PHE A 305 19.37 10.63 -2.28
N GLY A 306 19.92 9.48 -1.91
CA GLY A 306 19.74 8.20 -2.58
C GLY A 306 20.64 7.99 -3.80
N ASN A 307 20.54 6.79 -4.36
CA ASN A 307 21.30 6.32 -5.51
C ASN A 307 20.43 6.14 -6.77
N GLY A 308 19.20 6.63 -6.72
CA GLY A 308 18.21 6.48 -7.78
C GLY A 308 17.41 5.20 -7.69
N TYR A 309 16.37 5.10 -8.53
CA TYR A 309 15.44 3.99 -8.56
C TYR A 309 16.14 2.69 -8.94
N ASN A 310 15.99 1.67 -8.08
CA ASN A 310 16.80 0.45 -8.05
C ASN A 310 18.31 0.71 -7.84
N GLY A 311 18.64 1.64 -6.95
CA GLY A 311 20.00 2.04 -6.63
C GLY A 311 20.86 0.90 -6.11
N GLN A 312 20.25 -0.15 -5.57
CA GLN A 312 20.93 -1.39 -5.18
C GLN A 312 21.70 -2.05 -6.33
N TYR A 313 21.25 -1.90 -7.58
CA TYR A 313 21.94 -2.45 -8.76
C TYR A 313 23.13 -1.59 -9.15
N HIS A 314 22.98 -0.27 -9.06
CA HIS A 314 24.08 0.67 -9.29
C HIS A 314 25.21 0.44 -8.28
N LEU A 315 24.83 0.22 -7.02
CA LEU A 315 25.76 -0.04 -5.93
C LEU A 315 26.26 -1.49 -5.86
N ARG A 316 25.60 -2.42 -6.56
CA ARG A 316 25.87 -3.87 -6.56
C ARG A 316 25.78 -4.50 -5.16
N ILE A 317 24.90 -3.97 -4.30
CA ILE A 317 24.76 -4.40 -2.91
C ILE A 317 24.35 -5.89 -2.82
N LEU A 318 23.52 -6.35 -3.75
CA LEU A 318 22.95 -7.71 -3.72
C LEU A 318 23.77 -8.74 -4.52
N ARG A 319 24.96 -8.38 -5.01
CA ARG A 319 25.77 -9.26 -5.87
C ARG A 319 26.18 -10.55 -5.18
N TRP A 320 26.57 -10.48 -3.91
CA TRP A 320 26.94 -11.66 -3.14
C TRP A 320 25.73 -12.56 -2.87
N VAL A 321 24.57 -11.96 -2.54
CA VAL A 321 23.31 -12.69 -2.34
C VAL A 321 22.85 -13.38 -3.62
N ALA A 322 22.94 -12.71 -4.77
CA ALA A 322 22.64 -13.31 -6.07
C ALA A 322 23.53 -14.53 -6.36
N LYS A 323 24.83 -14.43 -6.06
CA LYS A 323 25.75 -15.57 -6.19
C LYS A 323 25.39 -16.72 -5.23
N LEU A 324 25.05 -16.42 -3.98
CA LEU A 324 24.64 -17.41 -2.98
C LEU A 324 23.39 -18.17 -3.45
N TRP A 325 22.47 -17.48 -4.12
CA TRP A 325 21.19 -18.03 -4.58
C TRP A 325 21.25 -18.61 -5.99
N GLY A 326 22.42 -18.63 -6.63
CA GLY A 326 22.57 -19.14 -8.00
C GLY A 326 21.87 -18.30 -9.06
N GLU A 327 21.53 -17.04 -8.76
CA GLU A 327 20.90 -16.12 -9.70
C GLU A 327 21.93 -15.57 -10.69
N THR A 328 21.52 -15.46 -11.95
CA THR A 328 22.41 -15.03 -13.04
C THR A 328 22.75 -13.54 -13.01
N GLY A 329 22.04 -12.75 -12.19
CA GLY A 329 22.31 -11.33 -12.00
C GLY A 329 21.59 -10.77 -10.78
N ASP A 330 22.21 -9.77 -10.15
CA ASP A 330 21.68 -9.06 -8.98
C ASP A 330 20.45 -8.21 -9.30
N PHE A 331 20.28 -7.80 -10.57
CA PHE A 331 19.10 -7.09 -11.06
C PHE A 331 17.76 -7.86 -10.97
N ARG A 332 17.81 -9.14 -10.60
CA ARG A 332 16.63 -9.98 -10.34
C ARG A 332 16.19 -9.97 -8.87
N LEU A 333 17.03 -9.44 -7.98
CA LEU A 333 16.77 -9.36 -6.55
C LEU A 333 16.36 -7.95 -6.15
N HIS A 334 15.44 -7.81 -5.22
CA HIS A 334 15.08 -6.52 -4.64
C HIS A 334 15.21 -6.59 -3.12
N MET A 335 15.16 -5.44 -2.43
CA MET A 335 15.44 -5.38 -0.99
C MET A 335 14.36 -6.05 -0.11
N HIS A 336 13.26 -6.52 -0.71
CA HIS A 336 12.10 -7.11 -0.02
C HIS A 336 11.56 -6.26 1.14
N SER A 337 11.83 -4.96 1.14
CA SER A 337 11.46 -3.99 2.17
C SER A 337 11.37 -2.62 1.50
N ALA A 338 10.18 -2.00 1.55
CA ALA A 338 10.01 -0.67 1.01
C ALA A 338 10.86 0.36 1.77
N PHE A 339 11.08 0.18 3.07
CA PHE A 339 11.99 1.02 3.85
C PHE A 339 13.42 0.98 3.30
N LEU A 340 13.99 -0.21 3.09
CA LEU A 340 15.35 -0.32 2.55
C LEU A 340 15.44 0.18 1.11
N GLU A 341 14.45 -0.08 0.27
CA GLU A 341 14.40 0.50 -1.09
C GLU A 341 14.37 2.04 -1.03
N ILE A 342 13.56 2.63 -0.15
CA ILE A 342 13.50 4.10 -0.02
C ILE A 342 14.84 4.63 0.50
N LEU A 343 15.44 3.98 1.48
CA LEU A 343 16.75 4.39 2.01
C LEU A 343 17.83 4.35 0.92
N VAL A 344 17.91 3.27 0.14
CA VAL A 344 18.93 3.13 -0.91
C VAL A 344 18.64 4.05 -2.11
N ASN A 345 17.37 4.17 -2.51
CA ASN A 345 16.99 4.82 -3.77
C ASN A 345 16.78 6.33 -3.61
N GLN A 346 16.31 6.78 -2.44
CA GLN A 346 15.97 8.18 -2.13
C GLN A 346 16.76 8.76 -0.94
N GLY A 347 17.53 7.94 -0.24
CA GLY A 347 18.35 8.38 0.89
C GLY A 347 17.54 8.66 2.15
N VAL A 348 18.23 9.19 3.15
CA VAL A 348 17.64 9.62 4.43
C VAL A 348 16.52 10.65 4.21
N VAL A 349 16.65 11.53 3.20
CA VAL A 349 15.60 12.50 2.87
C VAL A 349 14.29 11.81 2.51
N GLY A 350 14.32 10.78 1.65
CA GLY A 350 13.14 10.00 1.32
C GLY A 350 12.49 9.33 2.53
N ILE A 351 13.30 8.79 3.44
CA ILE A 351 12.82 8.18 4.69
C ILE A 351 12.14 9.20 5.59
N LEU A 352 12.74 10.39 5.79
CA LEU A 352 12.16 11.44 6.62
C LEU A 352 10.84 11.95 6.06
N LEU A 353 10.73 12.08 4.74
CA LEU A 353 9.47 12.44 4.07
C LEU A 353 8.39 11.37 4.29
N MET A 354 8.73 10.09 4.16
CA MET A 354 7.81 8.99 4.41
C MET A 354 7.39 8.92 5.88
N TYR A 355 8.30 9.11 6.83
CA TYR A 355 7.96 9.19 8.25
C TYR A 355 7.05 10.38 8.55
N GLY A 356 7.31 11.56 7.99
CA GLY A 356 6.44 12.72 8.12
C GLY A 356 5.03 12.46 7.56
N MET A 357 4.95 11.79 6.41
CA MET A 357 3.69 11.40 5.78
C MET A 357 2.91 10.42 6.67
N TYR A 358 3.55 9.33 7.11
CA TYR A 358 2.93 8.33 7.99
C TYR A 358 2.52 8.93 9.33
N TRP A 359 3.33 9.82 9.93
CA TRP A 359 2.98 10.52 11.16
C TRP A 359 1.71 11.35 10.98
N THR A 360 1.66 12.11 9.88
CA THR A 360 0.55 12.99 9.57
C THR A 360 -0.75 12.21 9.33
N GLY A 361 -0.67 11.11 8.59
CA GLY A 361 -1.80 10.20 8.38
C GLY A 361 -2.21 9.48 9.66
N TYR A 362 -1.26 8.98 10.45
CA TYR A 362 -1.51 8.32 11.74
C TYR A 362 -2.28 9.25 12.68
N LYS A 363 -1.81 10.48 12.88
CA LYS A 363 -2.50 11.47 13.73
C LYS A 363 -3.89 11.81 13.20
N PHE A 364 -4.09 11.83 11.89
CA PHE A 364 -5.40 12.06 11.30
C PHE A 364 -6.36 10.90 11.57
N TYR A 365 -5.98 9.68 11.17
CA TYR A 365 -6.84 8.50 11.29
C TYR A 365 -7.03 8.06 12.75
N GLN A 366 -6.03 8.23 13.61
CA GLN A 366 -6.18 7.99 15.05
C GLN A 366 -7.25 8.89 15.64
N ARG A 367 -7.25 10.19 15.30
CA ARG A 367 -8.30 11.12 15.77
C ARG A 367 -9.68 10.67 15.31
N GLN A 368 -9.81 10.29 14.03
CA GLN A 368 -11.06 9.78 13.47
C GLN A 368 -11.51 8.50 14.16
N TYR A 369 -10.59 7.58 14.47
CA TYR A 369 -10.89 6.36 15.19
C TYR A 369 -11.34 6.60 16.64
N LEU A 370 -10.63 7.47 17.37
CA LEU A 370 -10.96 7.82 18.75
C LEU A 370 -12.29 8.58 18.86
N SER A 371 -12.64 9.38 17.85
CA SER A 371 -13.90 10.12 17.80
C SER A 371 -15.05 9.37 17.13
N ASN A 372 -14.86 8.10 16.70
CA ASN A 372 -15.80 7.35 15.87
C ASN A 372 -16.29 8.12 14.62
N GLY A 373 -15.39 8.87 13.97
CA GLY A 373 -15.68 9.61 12.74
C GLY A 373 -15.88 8.71 11.53
N SER A 374 -16.41 9.26 10.44
CA SER A 374 -16.67 8.54 9.18
C SER A 374 -15.47 7.78 8.60
N MET A 375 -14.25 8.26 8.88
CA MET A 375 -13.00 7.66 8.42
C MET A 375 -12.38 6.64 9.38
N ALA A 376 -13.02 6.39 10.54
CA ALA A 376 -12.54 5.42 11.52
C ALA A 376 -12.20 4.03 10.93
N PRO A 377 -12.98 3.48 9.95
CA PRO A 377 -12.67 2.18 9.37
C PRO A 377 -11.29 2.08 8.70
N LEU A 378 -10.76 3.20 8.18
CA LEU A 378 -9.47 3.22 7.50
C LEU A 378 -8.28 3.20 8.46
N TYR A 379 -8.50 3.46 9.76
CA TYR A 379 -7.39 3.53 10.72
C TYR A 379 -6.64 2.20 10.85
N ALA A 380 -7.35 1.08 10.88
CA ALA A 380 -6.73 -0.23 10.99
C ALA A 380 -5.86 -0.57 9.77
N GLY A 381 -6.37 -0.30 8.57
CA GLY A 381 -5.60 -0.43 7.33
C GLY A 381 -4.37 0.50 7.29
N PHE A 382 -4.51 1.74 7.74
CA PHE A 382 -3.39 2.70 7.79
C PHE A 382 -2.30 2.26 8.78
N VAL A 383 -2.70 1.80 9.97
CA VAL A 383 -1.78 1.26 10.97
C VAL A 383 -1.05 0.03 10.42
N TYR A 384 -1.74 -0.88 9.75
CA TYR A 384 -1.11 -2.04 9.12
C TYR A 384 -0.01 -1.62 8.13
N MET A 385 -0.31 -0.65 7.25
CA MET A 385 0.66 -0.13 6.28
C MET A 385 1.90 0.48 6.93
N MET A 386 1.75 1.15 8.08
CA MET A 386 2.83 1.77 8.85
C MET A 386 3.87 0.76 9.38
N PHE A 387 3.51 -0.51 9.54
CA PHE A 387 4.44 -1.59 9.88
C PHE A 387 4.92 -2.34 8.63
N VAL A 388 4.02 -2.60 7.69
CA VAL A 388 4.35 -3.44 6.52
C VAL A 388 5.36 -2.79 5.57
N TRP A 389 5.32 -1.47 5.38
CA TRP A 389 6.31 -0.81 4.51
C TRP A 389 7.75 -0.99 4.98
N GLN A 390 7.95 -1.32 6.25
CA GLN A 390 9.29 -1.57 6.76
C GLN A 390 9.83 -2.95 6.42
N ILE A 391 8.97 -3.95 6.28
CA ILE A 391 9.37 -5.36 6.23
C ILE A 391 9.05 -6.04 4.90
N ASP A 392 8.25 -5.39 4.06
CA ASP A 392 7.84 -5.89 2.76
C ASP A 392 7.86 -4.78 1.70
N ILE A 393 7.98 -5.17 0.44
CA ILE A 393 8.14 -4.30 -0.72
C ILE A 393 6.84 -3.63 -1.16
N VAL A 394 5.69 -4.19 -0.73
CA VAL A 394 4.33 -3.83 -1.17
C VAL A 394 4.00 -2.33 -1.09
N ALA A 395 4.69 -1.57 -0.25
CA ALA A 395 4.49 -0.14 -0.05
C ALA A 395 5.48 0.75 -0.84
N TYR A 396 6.16 0.21 -1.85
CA TYR A 396 7.11 0.95 -2.69
C TYR A 396 6.63 1.11 -4.14
N ALA A 397 7.04 2.18 -4.81
CA ALA A 397 6.92 2.34 -6.27
C ALA A 397 5.54 2.02 -6.86
N PHE A 398 5.48 1.11 -7.84
CA PHE A 398 4.30 0.70 -8.60
C PHE A 398 3.49 -0.42 -7.93
N TYR A 399 3.89 -0.89 -6.74
CA TYR A 399 3.12 -1.89 -6.01
C TYR A 399 1.79 -1.30 -5.52
N SER A 400 0.77 -2.14 -5.42
CA SER A 400 -0.59 -1.69 -5.10
C SER A 400 -0.68 -1.05 -3.71
N GLY A 401 0.11 -1.53 -2.74
CA GLY A 401 0.18 -0.92 -1.40
C GLY A 401 0.71 0.51 -1.41
N SER A 402 1.66 0.84 -2.29
CA SER A 402 2.15 2.21 -2.51
C SER A 402 1.02 3.12 -3.01
N ALA A 403 0.32 2.71 -4.07
CA ALA A 403 -0.84 3.46 -4.56
C ALA A 403 -1.90 3.64 -3.47
N PHE A 404 -2.16 2.60 -2.69
CA PHE A 404 -3.12 2.64 -1.60
C PHE A 404 -2.74 3.62 -0.48
N VAL A 405 -1.49 3.63 0.00
CA VAL A 405 -1.08 4.58 1.06
C VAL A 405 -1.24 6.02 0.58
N PHE A 406 -0.91 6.30 -0.69
CA PHE A 406 -1.07 7.62 -1.28
C PHE A 406 -2.53 8.01 -1.49
N ILE A 407 -3.41 7.08 -1.83
CA ILE A 407 -4.86 7.28 -1.83
C ILE A 407 -5.34 7.69 -0.42
N LEU A 408 -4.87 7.01 0.63
CA LEU A 408 -5.26 7.34 2.01
C LEU A 408 -4.80 8.73 2.45
N MET A 409 -3.84 9.36 1.77
CA MET A 409 -3.44 10.73 2.07
C MET A 409 -4.39 11.79 1.49
N GLY A 410 -5.23 11.45 0.51
CA GLY A 410 -6.21 12.37 -0.09
C GLY A 410 -7.09 13.12 0.93
N PRO A 411 -7.80 12.45 1.86
CA PRO A 411 -8.59 13.15 2.89
C PRO A 411 -7.73 13.94 3.89
N VAL A 412 -6.49 13.51 4.15
CA VAL A 412 -5.58 14.11 5.15
C VAL A 412 -5.14 15.52 4.76
N VAL A 413 -5.03 15.77 3.47
CA VAL A 413 -4.53 17.03 2.90
C VAL A 413 -5.62 18.06 2.64
N MET A 414 -6.90 17.74 2.90
CA MET A 414 -7.99 18.68 2.69
C MET A 414 -8.02 19.78 3.76
N LYS A 415 -8.25 21.04 3.36
CA LYS A 415 -8.61 22.10 4.31
C LYS A 415 -9.94 21.77 4.98
N ARG A 416 -10.04 21.99 6.29
CA ARG A 416 -11.32 21.91 7.01
C ARG A 416 -12.35 22.87 6.43
N ARG A 417 -13.64 22.55 6.57
CA ARG A 417 -14.70 23.52 6.33
C ARG A 417 -14.82 24.44 7.55
N ARG A 418 -15.21 25.70 7.32
CA ARG A 418 -15.41 26.67 8.42
C ARG A 418 -16.56 26.25 9.35
N ASP A 419 -17.48 25.44 8.82
CA ASP A 419 -18.74 25.04 9.42
C ASP A 419 -18.65 23.65 10.10
N GLU A 420 -17.48 23.02 10.12
CA GLU A 420 -17.26 21.74 10.80
C GLU A 420 -16.82 21.95 12.26
N PRO A 421 -17.51 21.34 13.25
CA PRO A 421 -17.04 21.38 14.64
C PRO A 421 -15.64 20.78 14.74
N HIS A 422 -14.82 21.35 15.63
CA HIS A 422 -13.42 20.94 15.82
C HIS A 422 -13.27 19.43 16.00
N GLY A 423 -12.87 18.72 14.93
CA GLY A 423 -12.56 17.29 14.99
C GLY A 423 -13.13 16.42 13.87
N MET A 424 -14.12 16.88 13.08
CA MET A 424 -14.80 16.02 12.10
C MET A 424 -14.74 16.62 10.68
N LEU A 425 -14.04 15.94 9.77
CA LEU A 425 -14.33 16.06 8.33
C LEU A 425 -15.51 15.12 8.07
N THR A 426 -16.71 15.70 7.92
CA THR A 426 -17.98 15.06 7.52
C THR A 426 -18.37 13.70 8.14
N GLY A 427 -19.50 13.69 8.87
CA GLY A 427 -20.26 12.49 9.23
C GLY A 427 -19.80 11.82 10.53
N SER A 428 -20.41 12.18 11.64
CA SER A 428 -20.55 11.25 12.78
C SER A 428 -21.26 10.01 12.24
N LEU A 429 -20.75 8.80 12.54
CA LEU A 429 -21.59 7.61 12.50
C LEU A 429 -22.76 7.90 13.44
N ALA A 430 -23.92 8.21 12.89
CA ALA A 430 -25.11 8.48 13.70
C ALA A 430 -25.30 7.30 14.65
N LYS A 431 -25.38 7.63 15.96
CA LYS A 431 -25.55 6.66 17.05
C LYS A 431 -26.64 5.66 16.72
#